data_AF-A0A1I2TGF1-F1
#
_entry.id   AF-A0A1I2TGF1-F1
#
_cell.length_a   1.000
_cell.length_b   1.000
_cell.length_c   1.000
_cell.angle_alpha   90.00
_cell.angle_beta   90.00
_cell.angle_gamma   90.00
#
_symmetry.space_group_name_H-M   'P 1'
#
loop_
_entity.id
_entity.type
_entity.pdbx_description
1 polymer ?
#
loop_
_entity_poly.entity_id
_entity_poly.type
_entity_poly.pdbx_seq_one_letter_code
_entity_poly.pdbx_strand_id
1 'polypeptide(L)'
;MGSLHGVFRSDEPAIGDRVVVRRILPDTPGHLSDVIGHVISVDPLQIRPQSVGGFVSDAPVIEIPPQQVKILKKLSPRRIRNSDIRALEHATARAFPGIEHRWVGPWLLRAGDGVTERSNSAAPLGPTAAFEQVPLAEICEFYESYELPARILIPERIGNPVLRRLTAIERAGGAGGSEGGSGAGAFGGSWRLGPEIIVMVRDLLGGVEAEDEELSALLHKLREEQQGIRFQIDDQPDDEWLSLYHFRGKPLPTKALELLRTRIEGQMAFGRLVNEAGETLAITRGTLTRGGFEDPCDADDPLLLGYSAVEVTPQWRRRGLGTRLGAEMMAWGAACGAAQVYLQVIASNKAGIGLYHNLGFREHHRHRYAEQITSE
;
A
#
# COMPACT_ATOMS: atom_id res chain seq x y z
N MET A 1 -3.64 21.71 -9.08
CA MET A 1 -2.31 21.14 -8.75
C MET A 1 -2.23 20.98 -7.24
N GLY A 2 -2.12 19.73 -6.75
CA GLY A 2 -1.99 19.49 -5.31
C GLY A 2 -0.57 19.85 -4.87
N SER A 3 -0.45 20.70 -3.85
CA SER A 3 0.84 21.03 -3.23
C SER A 3 1.55 19.77 -2.75
N LEU A 4 2.85 19.64 -3.03
CA LEU A 4 3.70 18.54 -2.55
C LEU A 4 4.03 18.65 -1.04
N HIS A 5 3.39 19.56 -0.30
CA HIS A 5 3.41 19.61 1.17
C HIS A 5 2.23 18.84 1.76
N GLY A 6 2.49 17.93 2.70
CA GLY A 6 1.44 17.11 3.31
C GLY A 6 0.98 15.96 2.41
N VAL A 7 1.91 15.26 1.76
CA VAL A 7 1.59 14.21 0.76
C VAL A 7 0.85 13.02 1.36
N PHE A 8 1.09 12.72 2.63
CA PHE A 8 0.44 11.64 3.36
C PHE A 8 -0.29 12.18 4.58
N ARG A 9 -1.45 11.61 4.90
CA ARG A 9 -2.21 11.87 6.13
C ARG A 9 -2.47 13.36 6.35
N SER A 10 -2.94 14.03 5.29
CA SER A 10 -3.25 15.46 5.32
C SER A 10 -4.60 15.79 5.95
N ASP A 11 -5.38 14.76 6.30
CA ASP A 11 -6.62 14.90 7.06
C ASP A 11 -6.34 15.45 8.48
N GLU A 12 -7.30 16.21 9.00
CA GLU A 12 -7.23 16.72 10.38
C GLU A 12 -7.21 15.55 11.38
N PRO A 13 -6.37 15.62 12.43
CA PRO A 13 -6.36 14.58 13.46
C PRO A 13 -7.71 14.46 14.17
N ALA A 14 -8.16 13.22 14.34
CA ALA A 14 -9.34 12.87 15.10
C ALA A 14 -8.98 12.16 16.42
N ILE A 15 -9.94 12.03 17.32
CA ILE A 15 -9.79 11.24 18.56
C ILE A 15 -9.33 9.82 18.21
N GLY A 16 -8.32 9.34 18.93
CA GLY A 16 -7.69 8.04 18.71
C GLY A 16 -6.53 8.07 17.70
N ASP A 17 -6.38 9.13 16.89
CA ASP A 17 -5.26 9.21 15.96
C ASP A 17 -3.94 9.33 16.69
N ARG A 18 -2.93 8.63 16.16
CA ARG A 18 -1.55 8.78 16.61
C ARG A 18 -0.92 9.98 15.93
N VAL A 19 -0.41 10.93 16.70
CA VAL A 19 0.16 12.20 16.23
C VAL A 19 1.53 12.47 16.81
N VAL A 20 2.29 13.34 16.15
CA VAL A 20 3.38 14.11 16.77
C VAL A 20 2.97 15.57 16.88
N VAL A 21 3.10 16.12 18.08
CA VAL A 21 2.90 17.54 18.37
C VAL A 21 4.25 18.14 18.74
N ARG A 22 4.80 18.96 17.84
CA ARG A 22 5.91 19.84 18.17
C ARG A 22 5.36 21.07 18.86
N ARG A 23 5.77 21.31 20.10
CA ARG A 23 5.30 22.43 20.91
C ARG A 23 6.43 23.30 21.47
N ILE A 24 6.13 24.57 21.69
CA ILE A 24 6.94 25.48 22.48
C ILE A 24 6.82 25.09 23.96
N LEU A 25 7.93 25.09 24.69
CA LEU A 25 7.89 24.95 26.14
C LEU A 25 7.68 26.32 26.81
N PRO A 26 6.70 26.45 27.74
CA PRO A 26 6.37 27.75 28.34
C PRO A 26 7.55 28.37 29.11
N ASP A 27 8.34 27.54 29.80
CA ASP A 27 9.39 28.01 30.72
C ASP A 27 10.79 28.05 30.09
N THR A 28 10.91 27.77 28.79
CA THR A 28 12.19 27.74 28.06
C THR A 28 12.03 28.40 26.69
N PRO A 29 12.07 29.75 26.62
CA PRO A 29 11.91 30.50 25.37
C PRO A 29 12.86 30.00 24.27
N GLY A 30 12.30 29.70 23.10
CA GLY A 30 13.05 29.19 21.94
C GLY A 30 13.24 27.67 21.91
N HIS A 31 12.97 26.95 22.99
CA HIS A 31 13.06 25.49 23.01
C HIS A 31 11.76 24.83 22.52
N LEU A 32 11.92 23.80 21.68
CA LEU A 32 10.83 22.98 21.16
C LEU A 32 10.92 21.58 21.74
N SER A 33 9.78 20.99 22.07
CA SER A 33 9.66 19.57 22.45
C SER A 33 8.64 18.87 21.57
N ASP A 34 8.84 17.58 21.36
CA ASP A 34 7.91 16.74 20.61
C ASP A 34 7.15 15.81 21.57
N VAL A 35 5.83 15.84 21.51
CA VAL A 35 4.95 14.85 22.17
C VAL A 35 4.42 13.91 21.11
N ILE A 36 4.72 12.62 21.23
CA ILE A 36 4.19 11.58 20.33
C ILE A 36 3.20 10.74 21.10
N GLY A 37 1.96 10.65 20.62
CA GLY A 37 0.88 10.05 21.38
C GLY A 37 -0.42 9.95 20.61
N HIS A 38 -1.50 9.61 21.32
CA HIS A 38 -2.84 9.47 20.79
C HIS A 38 -3.71 10.66 21.19
N VAL A 39 -4.49 11.18 20.26
CA VAL A 39 -5.45 12.27 20.53
C VAL A 39 -6.57 11.76 21.43
N ILE A 40 -6.77 12.42 22.57
CA ILE A 40 -7.86 12.15 23.52
C ILE A 40 -8.99 13.16 23.34
N SER A 41 -8.63 14.43 23.12
CA SER A 41 -9.53 15.51 22.74
C SER A 41 -8.85 16.40 21.71
N VAL A 42 -9.63 16.95 20.78
CA VAL A 42 -9.17 17.92 19.78
C VAL A 42 -9.36 19.36 20.25
N ASP A 43 -10.28 19.61 21.18
CA ASP A 43 -10.53 20.92 21.78
C ASP A 43 -11.04 20.77 23.24
N PRO A 44 -10.23 21.13 24.26
CA PRO A 44 -8.82 21.50 24.14
C PRO A 44 -7.98 20.34 23.61
N LEU A 45 -6.86 20.63 22.94
CA LEU A 45 -5.97 19.58 22.42
C LEU A 45 -5.32 18.80 23.55
N GLN A 46 -5.68 17.53 23.67
CA GLN A 46 -5.20 16.63 24.71
C GLN A 46 -4.59 15.37 24.09
N ILE A 47 -3.33 15.10 24.41
CA ILE A 47 -2.57 13.98 23.87
C ILE A 47 -2.15 13.05 25.00
N ARG A 48 -2.43 11.75 24.85
CA ARG A 48 -1.84 10.72 25.71
C ARG A 48 -0.54 10.22 25.09
N PRO A 49 0.63 10.39 25.74
CA PRO A 49 1.88 9.87 25.23
C PRO A 49 1.79 8.38 24.86
N GLN A 50 2.48 7.97 23.80
CA GLN A 50 2.50 6.56 23.40
C GLN A 50 3.40 5.72 24.32
N SER A 51 3.17 4.42 24.35
CA SER A 51 4.13 3.43 24.85
C SER A 51 5.03 2.93 23.70
N VAL A 52 5.99 2.05 24.02
CA VAL A 52 6.95 1.48 23.06
C VAL A 52 6.21 0.88 21.86
N GLY A 53 6.74 1.07 20.65
CA GLY A 53 6.11 0.56 19.42
C GLY A 53 4.95 1.43 18.89
N GLY A 54 4.62 2.54 19.56
CA GLY A 54 3.50 3.39 19.19
C GLY A 54 2.16 2.85 19.70
N PHE A 55 2.17 2.13 20.82
CA PHE A 55 0.97 1.65 21.48
C PHE A 55 0.32 2.75 22.34
N VAL A 56 -0.97 2.61 22.62
CA VAL A 56 -1.63 3.42 23.65
C VAL A 56 -0.96 3.07 24.99
N SER A 57 -0.66 4.09 25.79
CA SER A 57 -0.11 3.91 27.13
C SER A 57 -1.14 4.31 28.18
N ASP A 58 -0.79 4.10 29.45
CA ASP A 58 -1.51 4.63 30.61
C ASP A 58 -0.86 5.92 31.15
N ALA A 59 0.05 6.53 30.39
CA ALA A 59 0.69 7.77 30.80
C ALA A 59 -0.34 8.90 30.98
N PRO A 60 -0.07 9.87 31.88
CA PRO A 60 -0.93 11.03 32.06
C PRO A 60 -1.17 11.77 30.75
N VAL A 61 -2.41 12.23 30.56
CA VAL A 61 -2.80 13.05 29.40
C VAL A 61 -2.14 14.41 29.52
N ILE A 62 -1.60 14.90 28.41
CA ILE A 62 -0.97 16.22 28.31
C ILE A 62 -1.91 17.13 27.52
N GLU A 63 -2.40 18.18 28.15
CA GLU A 63 -3.07 19.27 27.47
C GLU A 63 -2.04 20.23 26.85
N ILE A 64 -2.26 20.64 25.60
CA ILE A 64 -1.35 21.51 24.86
C ILE A 64 -2.14 22.72 24.36
N PRO A 65 -1.97 23.91 24.96
CA PRO A 65 -2.62 25.13 24.50
C PRO A 65 -2.33 25.42 23.02
N PRO A 66 -3.31 25.91 22.23
CA PRO A 66 -3.13 26.15 20.80
C PRO A 66 -1.92 27.03 20.45
N GLN A 67 -1.62 28.02 21.30
CA GLN A 67 -0.50 28.97 21.09
C GLN A 67 0.87 28.29 21.23
N GLN A 68 0.95 27.14 21.88
CA GLN A 68 2.18 26.36 22.02
C GLN A 68 2.42 25.44 20.82
N VAL A 69 1.40 25.10 20.03
CA VAL A 69 1.52 24.14 18.92
C VAL A 69 2.27 24.80 17.75
N LYS A 70 3.39 24.19 17.34
CA LYS A 70 4.14 24.56 16.13
C LYS A 70 3.86 23.63 14.96
N ILE A 71 3.79 22.34 15.23
CA ILE A 71 3.50 21.32 14.22
C ILE A 71 2.58 20.29 14.88
N LEU A 72 1.48 19.98 14.22
CA LEU A 72 0.64 18.83 14.55
C LEU A 72 0.56 17.96 13.29
N LYS A 73 1.06 16.72 13.38
CA LYS A 73 1.08 15.78 12.25
C LYS A 73 0.56 14.43 12.66
N LYS A 74 -0.36 13.89 11.87
CA LYS A 74 -0.81 12.50 11.96
C LYS A 74 0.29 11.55 11.51
N LEU A 75 0.43 10.43 12.22
CA LEU A 75 1.41 9.39 11.96
C LEU A 75 0.70 8.08 11.61
N SER A 76 1.45 7.07 11.19
CA SER A 76 0.95 5.70 11.14
C SER A 76 0.46 5.25 12.53
N PRO A 77 -0.61 4.43 12.61
CA PRO A 77 -1.17 3.96 13.89
C PRO A 77 -0.16 3.21 14.76
N ARG A 78 0.87 2.61 14.16
CA ARG A 78 1.97 1.93 14.83
C ARG A 78 3.31 2.48 14.37
N ARG A 79 4.36 2.26 15.16
CA ARG A 79 5.73 2.50 14.68
C ARG A 79 6.09 1.46 13.63
N ILE A 80 6.45 1.92 12.44
CA ILE A 80 6.87 1.09 11.31
C ILE A 80 8.34 1.33 11.00
N ARG A 81 9.12 0.28 10.73
CA ARG A 81 10.53 0.41 10.29
C ARG A 81 10.60 0.62 8.78
N ASN A 82 11.69 1.22 8.31
CA ASN A 82 11.92 1.35 6.86
C ASN A 82 12.11 -0.04 6.20
N SER A 83 12.65 -1.01 6.92
CA SER A 83 12.77 -2.40 6.47
C SER A 83 11.40 -3.03 6.22
N ASP A 84 10.45 -2.82 7.12
CA ASP A 84 9.11 -3.41 7.03
C ASP A 84 8.34 -2.84 5.84
N ILE A 85 8.51 -1.53 5.58
CA ILE A 85 7.96 -0.89 4.36
C ILE A 85 8.56 -1.53 3.11
N ARG A 86 9.90 -1.64 3.04
CA ARG A 86 10.56 -2.29 1.89
C ARG A 86 10.12 -3.73 1.70
N ALA A 87 9.97 -4.50 2.76
CA ALA A 87 9.60 -5.91 2.67
C ALA A 87 8.23 -6.10 2.00
N LEU A 88 7.23 -5.29 2.38
CA LEU A 88 5.91 -5.32 1.74
C LEU A 88 5.93 -4.79 0.31
N GLU A 89 6.73 -3.78 0.02
CA GLU A 89 6.85 -3.25 -1.35
C GLU A 89 7.61 -4.21 -2.28
N HIS A 90 8.56 -5.00 -1.75
CA HIS A 90 9.18 -6.13 -2.44
C HIS A 90 8.20 -7.25 -2.73
N ALA A 91 7.43 -7.68 -1.72
CA ALA A 91 6.39 -8.69 -1.91
C ALA A 91 5.35 -8.23 -2.95
N THR A 92 4.93 -6.97 -2.87
CA THR A 92 4.09 -6.34 -3.90
C THR A 92 4.77 -6.38 -5.26
N ALA A 93 6.07 -6.11 -5.34
CA ALA A 93 6.77 -6.10 -6.60
C ALA A 93 6.87 -7.47 -7.26
N ARG A 94 7.08 -8.53 -6.45
CA ARG A 94 7.07 -9.92 -6.91
C ARG A 94 5.69 -10.40 -7.33
N ALA A 95 4.64 -9.93 -6.65
CA ALA A 95 3.25 -10.21 -7.01
C ALA A 95 2.79 -9.49 -8.30
N PHE A 96 3.55 -8.47 -8.73
CA PHE A 96 3.29 -7.66 -9.91
C PHE A 96 4.62 -7.31 -10.62
N PRO A 97 5.30 -8.30 -11.22
CA PRO A 97 6.67 -8.13 -11.71
C PRO A 97 6.81 -7.18 -12.91
N GLY A 98 5.70 -6.92 -13.62
CA GLY A 98 5.74 -6.26 -14.92
C GLY A 98 5.96 -7.27 -16.05
N ILE A 99 5.92 -6.78 -17.29
CA ILE A 99 6.35 -7.50 -18.48
C ILE A 99 7.88 -7.56 -18.51
N GLU A 100 8.51 -6.46 -18.10
CA GLU A 100 9.97 -6.31 -18.04
C GLU A 100 10.35 -5.60 -16.75
N HIS A 101 11.47 -6.00 -16.17
CA HIS A 101 12.01 -5.34 -14.99
C HIS A 101 13.53 -5.37 -14.94
N ARG A 102 14.13 -4.38 -14.26
CA ARG A 102 15.57 -4.37 -13.99
C ARG A 102 15.90 -3.50 -12.78
N TRP A 103 17.05 -3.78 -12.19
CA TRP A 103 17.63 -2.93 -11.16
C TRP A 103 18.50 -1.83 -11.76
N VAL A 104 18.36 -0.60 -11.24
CA VAL A 104 19.27 0.52 -11.48
C VAL A 104 19.71 1.03 -10.11
N GLY A 105 20.91 0.62 -9.69
CA GLY A 105 21.35 0.80 -8.31
C GLY A 105 20.30 0.23 -7.34
N PRO A 106 19.85 0.99 -6.33
CA PRO A 106 18.87 0.53 -5.35
C PRO A 106 17.41 0.69 -5.81
N TRP A 107 17.16 0.90 -7.11
CA TRP A 107 15.83 1.08 -7.68
C TRP A 107 15.42 -0.10 -8.55
N LEU A 108 14.22 -0.63 -8.31
CA LEU A 108 13.60 -1.62 -9.18
C LEU A 108 12.67 -0.91 -10.17
N LEU A 109 12.99 -0.99 -11.47
CA LEU A 109 12.19 -0.42 -12.56
C LEU A 109 11.37 -1.54 -13.18
N ARG A 110 10.06 -1.32 -13.38
CA ARG A 110 9.12 -2.31 -13.91
C ARG A 110 8.21 -1.68 -14.94
N ALA A 111 8.16 -2.26 -16.14
CA ALA A 111 7.26 -1.87 -17.22
C ALA A 111 6.12 -2.90 -17.32
N GLY A 112 4.88 -2.42 -17.26
CA GLY A 112 3.69 -3.27 -17.27
C GLY A 112 2.80 -3.07 -18.51
N ASP A 113 1.51 -3.33 -18.35
CA ASP A 113 0.47 -3.08 -19.36
C ASP A 113 0.12 -1.59 -19.57
N GLY A 114 0.82 -0.67 -18.90
CA GLY A 114 0.51 0.75 -18.86
C GLY A 114 -0.75 1.14 -18.06
N VAL A 115 -1.62 0.17 -17.74
CA VAL A 115 -2.92 0.38 -17.07
C VAL A 115 -2.79 0.26 -15.57
N THR A 116 -2.06 -0.76 -15.08
CA THR A 116 -1.95 -1.04 -13.66
C THR A 116 -0.67 -0.43 -13.06
N GLU A 117 -0.84 0.48 -12.09
CA GLU A 117 0.29 1.20 -11.47
C GLU A 117 1.26 0.24 -10.73
N ARG A 118 0.74 -0.85 -10.18
CA ARG A 118 1.51 -1.81 -9.37
C ARG A 118 2.56 -2.59 -10.14
N SER A 119 2.32 -2.86 -11.43
CA SER A 119 3.28 -3.53 -12.33
C SER A 119 4.00 -2.55 -13.26
N ASN A 120 3.72 -1.24 -13.15
CA ASN A 120 4.29 -0.19 -14.00
C ASN A 120 4.75 0.99 -13.15
N SER A 121 5.82 0.80 -12.37
CA SER A 121 6.41 1.84 -11.51
C SER A 121 7.86 1.54 -11.08
N ALA A 122 8.68 2.59 -11.03
CA ALA A 122 10.02 2.56 -10.46
C ALA A 122 9.91 2.69 -8.94
N ALA A 123 10.55 1.79 -8.20
CA ALA A 123 10.39 1.67 -6.76
C ALA A 123 11.75 1.72 -6.01
N PRO A 124 11.88 2.52 -4.94
CA PRO A 124 13.11 2.65 -4.15
C PRO A 124 13.26 1.48 -3.15
N LEU A 125 13.51 0.28 -3.66
CA LEU A 125 13.45 -0.96 -2.87
C LEU A 125 14.78 -1.39 -2.24
N GLY A 126 15.91 -0.85 -2.72
CA GLY A 126 17.23 -1.13 -2.16
C GLY A 126 17.45 -0.45 -0.80
N PRO A 127 18.23 -1.04 0.12
CA PRO A 127 18.50 -0.48 1.44
C PRO A 127 19.11 0.93 1.40
N THR A 128 19.87 1.24 0.36
CA THR A 128 20.58 2.51 0.16
C THR A 128 19.78 3.54 -0.64
N ALA A 129 18.60 3.20 -1.18
CA ALA A 129 17.79 4.10 -2.03
C ALA A 129 17.48 5.44 -1.37
N ALA A 130 17.42 5.47 -0.03
CA ALA A 130 17.13 6.67 0.73
C ALA A 130 18.32 7.65 0.82
N PHE A 131 19.54 7.20 0.49
CA PHE A 131 20.80 7.92 0.68
C PHE A 131 21.52 8.23 -0.63
N GLU A 132 21.10 7.61 -1.73
CA GLU A 132 21.66 7.82 -3.05
C GLU A 132 20.88 8.87 -3.86
N GLN A 133 21.51 9.35 -4.94
CA GLN A 133 20.83 10.20 -5.90
C GLN A 133 19.71 9.43 -6.60
N VAL A 134 18.56 10.08 -6.80
CA VAL A 134 17.44 9.48 -7.54
C VAL A 134 17.82 9.40 -9.02
N PRO A 135 17.84 8.19 -9.64
CA PRO A 135 18.25 7.99 -11.03
C PRO A 135 17.11 8.36 -11.99
N LEU A 136 16.72 9.64 -11.99
CA LEU A 136 15.57 10.11 -12.78
C LEU A 136 15.81 9.95 -14.29
N ALA A 137 17.05 10.10 -14.75
CA ALA A 137 17.38 9.96 -16.17
C ALA A 137 17.11 8.54 -16.63
N GLU A 138 17.68 7.56 -15.93
CA GLU A 138 17.59 6.14 -16.21
C GLU A 138 16.16 5.61 -16.03
N ILE A 139 15.40 6.17 -15.08
CA ILE A 139 13.97 5.89 -14.92
C ILE A 139 13.21 6.36 -16.17
N CYS A 140 13.38 7.61 -16.58
CA CYS A 140 12.67 8.14 -17.75
C CYS A 140 13.03 7.39 -19.03
N GLU A 141 14.31 7.16 -19.29
CA GLU A 141 14.81 6.40 -20.44
C GLU A 141 14.23 4.97 -20.49
N PHE A 142 14.13 4.31 -19.33
CA PHE A 142 13.51 2.99 -19.25
C PHE A 142 12.05 3.03 -19.72
N TYR A 143 11.23 3.95 -19.19
CA TYR A 143 9.82 4.02 -19.58
C TYR A 143 9.61 4.46 -21.02
N GLU A 144 10.45 5.37 -21.53
CA GLU A 144 10.44 5.79 -22.93
C GLU A 144 10.71 4.61 -23.88
N SER A 145 11.65 3.71 -23.53
CA SER A 145 11.93 2.50 -24.32
C SER A 145 10.76 1.52 -24.44
N TYR A 146 9.76 1.65 -23.56
CA TYR A 146 8.51 0.87 -23.59
C TYR A 146 7.30 1.70 -24.05
N GLU A 147 7.50 2.93 -24.54
CA GLU A 147 6.42 3.85 -24.95
C GLU A 147 5.43 4.14 -23.81
N LEU A 148 5.94 4.23 -22.58
CA LEU A 148 5.14 4.47 -21.37
C LEU A 148 5.54 5.80 -20.71
N PRO A 149 4.60 6.49 -20.04
CA PRO A 149 4.96 7.63 -19.20
C PRO A 149 5.75 7.13 -17.97
N ALA A 150 6.79 7.87 -17.59
CA ALA A 150 7.58 7.53 -16.41
C ALA A 150 6.71 7.56 -15.16
N ARG A 151 6.74 6.47 -14.39
CA ARG A 151 5.96 6.35 -13.16
C ARG A 151 6.86 5.93 -12.00
N ILE A 152 6.74 6.62 -10.86
CA ILE A 152 7.55 6.38 -9.67
C ILE A 152 6.63 6.08 -8.49
N LEU A 153 6.89 4.96 -7.80
CA LEU A 153 6.30 4.64 -6.51
C LEU A 153 7.00 5.47 -5.43
N ILE A 154 6.20 6.14 -4.59
CA ILE A 154 6.65 6.95 -3.46
C ILE A 154 6.04 6.36 -2.19
N PRO A 155 6.71 5.40 -1.52
CA PRO A 155 6.25 4.92 -0.22
C PRO A 155 6.56 5.94 0.87
N GLU A 156 5.69 6.01 1.87
CA GLU A 156 5.86 6.85 3.06
C GLU A 156 7.26 6.62 3.66
N ARG A 157 7.97 7.71 3.97
CA ARG A 157 9.36 7.74 4.46
C ARG A 157 10.43 7.34 3.45
N ILE A 158 10.42 6.12 2.91
CA ILE A 158 11.51 5.65 2.04
C ILE A 158 11.50 6.33 0.67
N GLY A 159 10.34 6.83 0.22
CA GLY A 159 10.19 7.67 -0.97
C GLY A 159 10.43 9.17 -0.73
N ASN A 160 10.80 9.60 0.49
CA ASN A 160 11.02 11.03 0.77
C ASN A 160 12.08 11.69 -0.13
N PRO A 161 13.22 11.06 -0.46
CA PRO A 161 14.21 11.68 -1.34
C PRO A 161 13.68 11.98 -2.73
N VAL A 162 12.95 11.05 -3.36
CA VAL A 162 12.31 11.30 -4.65
C VAL A 162 11.22 12.34 -4.55
N LEU A 163 10.40 12.31 -3.50
CA LEU A 163 9.40 13.34 -3.30
C LEU A 163 10.02 14.75 -3.21
N ARG A 164 11.13 14.91 -2.47
CA ARG A 164 11.87 16.17 -2.39
C ARG A 164 12.43 16.59 -3.75
N ARG A 165 12.96 15.62 -4.52
CA ARG A 165 13.50 15.88 -5.85
C ARG A 165 12.43 16.35 -6.81
N LEU A 166 11.28 15.67 -6.88
CA LEU A 166 10.14 16.07 -7.71
C LEU A 166 9.59 17.44 -7.29
N THR A 167 9.57 17.73 -5.98
CA THR A 167 9.17 19.05 -5.46
C THR A 167 10.13 20.16 -5.89
N ALA A 168 11.43 19.88 -5.89
CA ALA A 168 12.42 20.85 -6.36
C ALA A 168 12.26 21.13 -7.86
N ILE A 169 11.98 20.10 -8.66
CA ILE A 169 11.71 20.23 -10.12
C ILE A 169 10.46 21.07 -10.38
N GLU A 170 9.36 20.81 -9.66
CA GLU A 170 8.12 21.59 -9.79
C GLU A 170 8.36 23.07 -9.45
N ARG A 171 9.07 23.36 -8.35
CA ARG A 171 9.40 24.74 -7.94
C ARG A 171 10.33 25.47 -8.90
N ALA A 172 11.21 24.74 -9.58
CA ALA A 172 12.06 25.29 -10.63
C ALA A 172 11.30 25.55 -11.95
N GLY A 173 9.98 25.28 -11.99
CA GLY A 173 9.13 25.55 -13.15
C GLY A 173 9.25 24.51 -14.27
N GLY A 174 9.70 23.28 -13.97
CA GLY A 174 9.96 22.26 -14.99
C GLY A 174 11.16 22.54 -15.90
N ALA A 175 11.67 23.77 -15.94
CA ALA A 175 12.89 24.09 -16.65
C ALA A 175 14.11 23.62 -15.83
N GLY A 176 14.54 22.37 -16.05
CA GLY A 176 15.87 21.93 -15.65
C GLY A 176 16.91 22.84 -16.30
N GLY A 177 17.63 23.60 -15.47
CA GLY A 177 18.60 24.60 -15.90
C GLY A 177 19.61 24.07 -16.91
N SER A 178 19.75 24.79 -18.01
CA SER A 178 20.84 24.69 -18.97
C SER A 178 22.10 25.34 -18.39
N GLU A 179 22.83 24.66 -17.50
CA GLU A 179 24.21 25.04 -17.21
C GLU A 179 25.11 23.80 -17.10
N GLY A 180 25.84 23.53 -18.19
CA GLY A 180 27.24 23.10 -18.10
C GLY A 180 27.58 21.62 -17.93
N GLY A 181 26.64 20.68 -18.02
CA GLY A 181 26.96 19.24 -17.96
C GLY A 181 26.09 18.41 -18.91
N SER A 182 26.71 17.71 -19.85
CA SER A 182 26.07 16.75 -20.75
C SER A 182 25.25 15.72 -19.96
N GLY A 183 23.91 15.83 -20.01
CA GLY A 183 22.97 14.80 -19.56
C GLY A 183 21.86 15.21 -18.59
N ALA A 184 21.97 16.31 -17.84
CA ALA A 184 21.03 16.57 -16.73
C ALA A 184 19.81 17.48 -17.05
N GLY A 185 19.77 18.10 -18.23
CA GLY A 185 18.76 19.10 -18.61
C GLY A 185 17.46 18.57 -19.22
N ALA A 186 17.39 17.30 -19.64
CA ALA A 186 16.28 16.78 -20.45
C ALA A 186 15.08 16.23 -19.64
N PHE A 187 15.22 16.02 -18.32
CA PHE A 187 14.22 15.32 -17.51
C PHE A 187 13.27 16.25 -16.73
N GLY A 188 13.14 17.50 -17.18
CA GLY A 188 12.35 18.60 -16.61
C GLY A 188 10.81 18.49 -16.78
N GLY A 189 10.27 17.27 -16.76
CA GLY A 189 8.82 17.07 -16.88
C GLY A 189 8.05 17.59 -15.66
N SER A 190 6.81 18.05 -15.87
CA SER A 190 5.86 18.22 -14.76
C SER A 190 5.42 16.85 -14.26
N TRP A 191 5.29 16.67 -12.95
CA TRP A 191 4.89 15.39 -12.35
C TRP A 191 3.52 15.52 -11.69
N ARG A 192 2.65 14.53 -11.91
CA ARG A 192 1.34 14.44 -11.27
C ARG A 192 1.36 13.37 -10.19
N LEU A 193 1.02 13.76 -8.95
CA LEU A 193 0.76 12.78 -7.89
C LEU A 193 -0.62 12.15 -8.06
N GLY A 194 -0.64 10.82 -8.03
CA GLY A 194 -1.84 10.01 -7.94
C GLY A 194 -2.49 10.03 -6.55
N PRO A 195 -3.59 9.28 -6.38
CA PRO A 195 -4.29 9.21 -5.11
C PRO A 195 -3.43 8.57 -4.03
N GLU A 196 -3.75 8.85 -2.76
CA GLU A 196 -3.13 8.20 -1.62
C GLU A 196 -3.61 6.76 -1.53
N ILE A 197 -2.68 5.83 -1.40
CA ILE A 197 -2.95 4.40 -1.23
C ILE A 197 -2.48 3.99 0.15
N ILE A 198 -3.36 3.33 0.89
CA ILE A 198 -3.10 2.75 2.20
C ILE A 198 -2.70 1.29 2.00
N VAL A 199 -1.53 0.93 2.50
CA VAL A 199 -1.12 -0.46 2.67
C VAL A 199 -1.60 -0.91 4.04
N MET A 200 -2.43 -1.95 4.04
CA MET A 200 -2.93 -2.55 5.27
C MET A 200 -2.38 -3.97 5.42
N VAL A 201 -2.14 -4.39 6.65
CA VAL A 201 -1.64 -5.73 6.99
C VAL A 201 -2.46 -6.36 8.11
N ARG A 202 -2.50 -7.69 8.12
CA ARG A 202 -2.94 -8.50 9.26
C ARG A 202 -1.97 -9.67 9.41
N ASP A 203 -1.49 -9.87 10.63
CA ASP A 203 -0.67 -11.03 10.99
C ASP A 203 -1.57 -12.28 10.90
N LEU A 204 -1.06 -13.36 10.30
CA LEU A 204 -1.74 -14.64 10.23
C LEU A 204 -1.07 -15.58 11.23
N LEU A 205 -1.85 -16.18 12.12
CA LEU A 205 -1.35 -17.24 13.00
C LEU A 205 -1.22 -18.50 12.13
N GLY A 206 -0.06 -18.64 11.49
CA GLY A 206 0.24 -19.67 10.50
C GLY A 206 1.37 -20.56 10.97
N GLY A 207 1.09 -21.43 11.92
CA GLY A 207 1.95 -22.54 12.34
C GLY A 207 1.09 -23.74 12.69
N VAL A 208 1.63 -24.95 12.60
CA VAL A 208 0.91 -26.22 12.87
C VAL A 208 0.27 -26.27 14.27
N GLU A 209 0.66 -25.36 15.18
CA GLU A 209 0.27 -25.35 16.59
C GLU A 209 -0.58 -24.13 17.01
N ALA A 210 -0.86 -23.15 16.14
CA ALA A 210 -1.60 -21.94 16.51
C ALA A 210 -2.75 -21.66 15.53
N GLU A 211 -3.98 -21.88 15.99
CA GLU A 211 -5.19 -21.51 15.23
C GLU A 211 -5.56 -20.04 15.48
N ASP A 212 -5.90 -19.32 14.41
CA ASP A 212 -6.54 -18.00 14.50
C ASP A 212 -8.02 -18.19 14.88
N GLU A 213 -8.30 -18.29 16.18
CA GLU A 213 -9.65 -18.52 16.71
C GLU A 213 -10.66 -17.46 16.24
N GLU A 214 -10.22 -16.19 16.12
CA GLU A 214 -11.07 -15.09 15.66
C GLU A 214 -11.45 -15.27 14.19
N LEU A 215 -10.50 -15.62 13.33
CA LEU A 215 -10.75 -15.92 11.92
C LEU A 215 -11.65 -17.16 11.76
N SER A 216 -11.38 -18.21 12.52
CA SER A 216 -12.15 -19.45 12.51
C SER A 216 -13.61 -19.21 12.92
N ALA A 217 -13.84 -18.47 14.01
CA ALA A 217 -15.17 -18.10 14.46
C ALA A 217 -15.91 -17.22 13.42
N LEU A 218 -15.20 -16.26 12.81
CA LEU A 218 -15.76 -15.42 11.75
C LEU A 218 -16.18 -16.26 10.53
N LEU A 219 -15.33 -17.19 10.09
CA LEU A 219 -15.63 -18.06 8.96
C LEU A 219 -16.82 -18.97 9.22
N HIS A 220 -16.89 -19.56 10.41
CA HIS A 220 -18.03 -20.39 10.81
C HIS A 220 -19.34 -19.60 10.69
N LYS A 221 -19.39 -18.43 11.33
CA LYS A 221 -20.57 -17.54 11.28
C LYS A 221 -20.95 -17.17 9.85
N LEU A 222 -19.98 -16.76 9.03
CA LEU A 222 -20.25 -16.33 7.64
C LEU A 222 -20.75 -17.47 6.77
N ARG A 223 -20.26 -18.70 6.97
CA ARG A 223 -20.71 -19.89 6.24
C ARG A 223 -22.13 -20.30 6.65
N GLU A 224 -22.47 -20.17 7.93
CA GLU A 224 -23.83 -20.41 8.44
C GLU A 224 -24.85 -19.37 7.94
N GLU A 225 -24.49 -18.09 7.93
CA GLU A 225 -25.37 -17.02 7.45
C GLU A 225 -25.57 -17.04 5.92
N GLN A 226 -24.67 -17.68 5.19
CA GLN A 226 -24.61 -17.69 3.73
C GLN A 226 -24.59 -19.13 3.18
N GLN A 227 -25.54 -19.94 3.67
CA GLN A 227 -25.80 -21.29 3.16
C GLN A 227 -26.11 -21.26 1.65
N GLY A 228 -25.76 -22.33 0.95
CA GLY A 228 -25.89 -22.42 -0.51
C GLY A 228 -24.83 -21.64 -1.30
N ILE A 229 -23.89 -20.97 -0.62
CA ILE A 229 -22.74 -20.32 -1.26
C ILE A 229 -21.47 -21.10 -0.89
N ARG A 230 -20.67 -21.46 -1.89
CA ARG A 230 -19.40 -22.19 -1.72
C ARG A 230 -18.21 -21.33 -2.14
N PHE A 231 -17.11 -21.42 -1.40
CA PHE A 231 -15.82 -20.87 -1.81
C PHE A 231 -15.05 -21.87 -2.68
N GLN A 232 -14.46 -21.38 -3.76
CA GLN A 232 -13.58 -22.13 -4.65
C GLN A 232 -12.30 -21.33 -4.85
N ILE A 233 -11.19 -22.04 -5.05
CA ILE A 233 -9.89 -21.45 -5.31
C ILE A 233 -9.18 -22.25 -6.41
N ASP A 234 -8.81 -21.53 -7.46
CA ASP A 234 -8.20 -22.10 -8.67
C ASP A 234 -6.79 -21.53 -8.85
N ASP A 235 -5.92 -22.26 -9.55
CA ASP A 235 -4.57 -21.82 -9.91
C ASP A 235 -4.55 -20.87 -11.12
N GLN A 236 -5.64 -20.85 -11.88
CA GLN A 236 -5.84 -20.01 -13.06
C GLN A 236 -7.26 -19.44 -13.09
N PRO A 237 -7.45 -18.19 -13.56
CA PRO A 237 -8.78 -17.65 -13.77
C PRO A 237 -9.35 -18.15 -15.10
N ASP A 238 -10.66 -18.35 -15.13
CA ASP A 238 -11.43 -18.58 -16.35
C ASP A 238 -12.08 -17.27 -16.87
N ASP A 239 -12.78 -17.37 -17.99
CA ASP A 239 -13.39 -16.20 -18.64
C ASP A 239 -14.47 -15.54 -17.77
N GLU A 240 -15.20 -16.32 -16.96
CA GLU A 240 -16.20 -15.77 -16.04
C GLU A 240 -15.52 -14.92 -14.96
N TRP A 241 -14.46 -15.44 -14.33
CA TRP A 241 -13.66 -14.70 -13.35
C TRP A 241 -13.09 -13.42 -13.96
N LEU A 242 -12.49 -13.51 -15.15
CA LEU A 242 -11.88 -12.35 -15.83
C LEU A 242 -12.92 -11.28 -16.19
N SER A 243 -14.14 -11.68 -16.61
CA SER A 243 -15.21 -10.76 -16.98
C SER A 243 -15.70 -9.88 -15.82
N LEU A 244 -15.56 -10.37 -14.58
CA LEU A 244 -15.96 -9.65 -13.37
C LEU A 244 -14.90 -8.66 -12.89
N TYR A 245 -13.63 -8.82 -13.30
CA TYR A 245 -12.55 -8.01 -12.78
C TYR A 245 -12.49 -6.62 -13.43
N HIS A 246 -12.79 -5.60 -12.63
CA HIS A 246 -12.71 -4.20 -13.03
C HIS A 246 -11.55 -3.50 -12.31
N PHE A 247 -10.75 -2.75 -13.05
CA PHE A 247 -9.73 -1.88 -12.45
C PHE A 247 -10.24 -0.44 -12.42
N ARG A 248 -10.39 0.10 -11.20
CA ARG A 248 -10.94 1.46 -10.98
C ARG A 248 -12.29 1.69 -11.68
N GLY A 249 -13.13 0.65 -11.69
CA GLY A 249 -14.46 0.69 -12.32
C GLY A 249 -14.46 0.60 -13.84
N LYS A 250 -13.31 0.34 -14.48
CA LYS A 250 -13.21 0.07 -15.91
C LYS A 250 -12.83 -1.39 -16.15
N PRO A 251 -13.40 -2.06 -17.18
CA PRO A 251 -12.88 -3.35 -17.62
C PRO A 251 -11.39 -3.23 -17.93
N LEU A 252 -10.61 -4.24 -17.54
CA LEU A 252 -9.21 -4.29 -17.93
C LEU A 252 -9.09 -4.67 -19.40
N PRO A 253 -8.12 -4.10 -20.15
CA PRO A 253 -7.79 -4.59 -21.48
C PRO A 253 -7.39 -6.07 -21.45
N THR A 254 -7.70 -6.82 -22.51
CA THR A 254 -7.39 -8.26 -22.59
C THR A 254 -5.92 -8.57 -22.29
N LYS A 255 -4.99 -7.74 -22.79
CA LYS A 255 -3.55 -7.88 -22.52
C LYS A 255 -3.20 -7.76 -21.03
N ALA A 256 -3.92 -6.93 -20.27
CA ALA A 256 -3.75 -6.80 -18.82
C ALA A 256 -4.29 -8.02 -18.06
N LEU A 257 -5.40 -8.59 -18.56
CA LEU A 257 -5.99 -9.82 -18.03
C LEU A 257 -5.07 -11.03 -18.28
N GLU A 258 -4.40 -11.10 -19.44
CA GLU A 258 -3.43 -12.14 -19.77
C GLU A 258 -2.20 -12.11 -18.84
N LEU A 259 -1.73 -10.92 -18.43
CA LEU A 259 -0.67 -10.79 -17.43
C LEU A 259 -1.06 -11.30 -16.04
N LEU A 260 -2.36 -11.49 -15.76
CA LEU A 260 -2.77 -12.17 -14.53
C LEU A 260 -2.54 -13.68 -14.62
N ARG A 261 -2.47 -14.25 -15.82
CA ARG A 261 -2.27 -15.68 -16.07
C ARG A 261 -0.78 -16.06 -16.10
N THR A 262 0.12 -15.08 -16.23
CA THR A 262 1.56 -15.32 -16.31
C THR A 262 2.15 -15.70 -14.94
N ARG A 263 3.27 -16.41 -14.96
CA ARG A 263 3.97 -16.80 -13.72
C ARG A 263 4.51 -15.56 -13.02
N ILE A 264 4.31 -15.53 -11.70
CA ILE A 264 4.95 -14.58 -10.79
C ILE A 264 6.08 -15.28 -10.04
N GLU A 265 6.95 -14.51 -9.39
CA GLU A 265 7.88 -15.01 -8.39
C GLU A 265 7.11 -15.38 -7.10
N GLY A 266 6.45 -16.53 -7.12
CA GLY A 266 5.60 -17.00 -6.03
C GLY A 266 4.46 -17.91 -6.51
N GLN A 267 3.43 -18.07 -5.68
CA GLN A 267 2.22 -18.81 -6.01
C GLN A 267 1.04 -17.85 -6.12
N MET A 268 0.26 -17.94 -7.20
CA MET A 268 -0.96 -17.17 -7.39
C MET A 268 -2.18 -18.09 -7.30
N ALA A 269 -3.28 -17.55 -6.80
CA ALA A 269 -4.56 -18.24 -6.77
C ALA A 269 -5.74 -17.27 -6.96
N PHE A 270 -6.82 -17.81 -7.51
CA PHE A 270 -8.02 -17.09 -7.90
C PHE A 270 -9.21 -17.62 -7.11
N GLY A 271 -9.62 -16.85 -6.11
CA GLY A 271 -10.75 -17.19 -5.25
C GLY A 271 -12.06 -16.70 -5.84
N ARG A 272 -13.14 -17.48 -5.65
CA ARG A 272 -14.50 -17.06 -5.99
C ARG A 272 -15.53 -17.62 -5.01
N LEU A 273 -16.65 -16.92 -4.88
CA LEU A 273 -17.87 -17.44 -4.24
C LEU A 273 -18.89 -17.77 -5.32
N VAL A 274 -19.42 -19.00 -5.28
CA VAL A 274 -20.44 -19.50 -6.22
C VAL A 274 -21.71 -19.91 -5.48
N ASN A 275 -22.87 -19.72 -6.08
CA ASN A 275 -24.13 -20.26 -5.54
C ASN A 275 -24.39 -21.71 -5.98
N GLU A 276 -25.50 -22.30 -5.52
CA GLU A 276 -25.91 -23.68 -5.89
C GLU A 276 -26.16 -23.86 -7.39
N ALA A 277 -26.49 -22.78 -8.11
CA ALA A 277 -26.66 -22.79 -9.56
C ALA A 277 -25.34 -22.68 -10.34
N GLY A 278 -24.20 -22.50 -9.64
CA GLY A 278 -22.88 -22.35 -10.24
C GLY A 278 -22.56 -20.93 -10.72
N GLU A 279 -23.39 -19.92 -10.41
CA GLU A 279 -23.13 -18.51 -10.75
C GLU A 279 -22.02 -17.94 -9.87
N THR A 280 -21.03 -17.28 -10.49
CA THR A 280 -20.00 -16.55 -9.73
C THR A 280 -20.55 -15.24 -9.16
N LEU A 281 -20.56 -15.16 -7.83
CA LEU A 281 -21.13 -14.02 -7.08
C LEU A 281 -20.07 -12.95 -6.76
N ALA A 282 -18.84 -13.39 -6.51
CA ALA A 282 -17.75 -12.54 -6.08
C ALA A 282 -16.40 -13.20 -6.39
N ILE A 283 -15.39 -12.39 -6.66
CA ILE A 283 -14.04 -12.83 -7.01
C ILE A 283 -12.96 -12.13 -6.18
N THR A 284 -11.81 -12.78 -6.06
CA THR A 284 -10.59 -12.22 -5.48
C THR A 284 -9.36 -12.95 -6.01
N ARG A 285 -8.19 -12.35 -5.79
CA ARG A 285 -6.89 -12.92 -6.16
C ARG A 285 -5.93 -12.85 -4.97
N GLY A 286 -5.29 -13.98 -4.69
CA GLY A 286 -4.21 -14.14 -3.72
C GLY A 286 -2.86 -14.36 -4.39
N THR A 287 -1.81 -13.78 -3.83
CA THR A 287 -0.43 -14.00 -4.28
C THR A 287 0.48 -14.26 -3.09
N LEU A 288 1.08 -15.43 -3.01
CA LEU A 288 2.06 -15.80 -1.99
C LEU A 288 3.46 -15.45 -2.51
N THR A 289 4.11 -14.50 -1.86
CA THR A 289 5.44 -13.99 -2.23
C THR A 289 6.26 -13.71 -0.96
N ARG A 290 7.59 -13.74 -1.05
CA ARG A 290 8.48 -13.37 0.07
C ARG A 290 8.83 -11.89 0.02
N GLY A 291 9.16 -11.31 1.18
CA GLY A 291 9.52 -9.88 1.33
C GLY A 291 11.01 -9.54 1.23
N GLY A 292 11.88 -10.54 1.10
CA GLY A 292 13.34 -10.40 1.11
C GLY A 292 13.95 -9.48 0.07
N PHE A 293 15.09 -8.84 0.39
CA PHE A 293 15.85 -8.05 -0.59
C PHE A 293 16.86 -8.88 -1.39
N GLU A 294 17.67 -9.71 -0.73
CA GLU A 294 18.87 -10.32 -1.34
C GLU A 294 18.55 -11.60 -2.13
N ASP A 295 17.83 -12.55 -1.53
CA ASP A 295 17.42 -13.79 -2.19
C ASP A 295 15.89 -13.95 -2.15
N PRO A 296 15.18 -13.93 -3.29
CA PRO A 296 13.74 -14.21 -3.34
C PRO A 296 13.37 -15.62 -2.83
N CYS A 297 14.34 -16.53 -2.78
CA CYS A 297 14.22 -17.89 -2.29
C CYS A 297 14.69 -18.05 -0.84
N ASP A 298 15.10 -16.98 -0.15
CA ASP A 298 15.50 -17.05 1.26
C ASP A 298 14.34 -17.63 2.08
N ALA A 299 14.56 -18.82 2.62
CA ALA A 299 13.56 -19.52 3.39
C ALA A 299 13.25 -18.80 4.71
N ASP A 300 14.18 -17.99 5.21
CA ASP A 300 14.06 -17.25 6.47
C ASP A 300 13.16 -16.00 6.32
N ASP A 301 12.96 -15.49 5.11
CA ASP A 301 12.04 -14.39 4.87
C ASP A 301 10.59 -14.86 4.96
N PRO A 302 9.70 -14.18 5.70
CA PRO A 302 8.32 -14.64 5.87
C PRO A 302 7.58 -14.69 4.53
N LEU A 303 6.77 -15.74 4.35
CA LEU A 303 5.82 -15.82 3.23
C LEU A 303 4.65 -14.87 3.50
N LEU A 304 4.30 -14.06 2.50
CA LEU A 304 3.28 -13.02 2.61
C LEU A 304 2.16 -13.26 1.59
N LEU A 305 0.91 -13.15 2.02
CA LEU A 305 -0.27 -13.20 1.17
C LEU A 305 -0.64 -11.78 0.71
N GLY A 306 -0.45 -11.49 -0.57
CA GLY A 306 -1.04 -10.33 -1.23
C GLY A 306 -2.51 -10.57 -1.56
N TYR A 307 -3.41 -9.80 -0.97
CA TYR A 307 -4.86 -9.85 -1.21
C TYR A 307 -5.31 -8.73 -2.15
N SER A 308 -5.95 -9.09 -3.26
CA SER A 308 -6.23 -8.16 -4.35
C SER A 308 -7.47 -8.54 -5.18
N ALA A 309 -7.84 -7.70 -6.14
CA ALA A 309 -8.91 -7.95 -7.11
C ALA A 309 -10.27 -8.32 -6.49
N VAL A 310 -10.63 -7.69 -5.37
CA VAL A 310 -11.88 -7.97 -4.65
C VAL A 310 -13.06 -7.31 -5.38
N GLU A 311 -13.93 -8.13 -5.96
CA GLU A 311 -15.15 -7.67 -6.62
C GLU A 311 -16.35 -8.51 -6.20
N VAL A 312 -17.49 -7.83 -6.00
CA VAL A 312 -18.79 -8.47 -5.73
C VAL A 312 -19.78 -7.97 -6.76
N THR A 313 -20.50 -8.89 -7.42
CA THR A 313 -21.49 -8.55 -8.44
C THR A 313 -22.56 -7.63 -7.85
N PRO A 314 -23.07 -6.64 -8.62
CA PRO A 314 -23.96 -5.60 -8.09
C PRO A 314 -25.17 -6.12 -7.31
N GLN A 315 -25.81 -7.20 -7.79
CA GLN A 315 -26.99 -7.80 -7.16
C GLN A 315 -26.74 -8.45 -5.80
N TRP A 316 -25.48 -8.81 -5.51
CA TRP A 316 -25.06 -9.51 -4.29
C TRP A 316 -24.25 -8.64 -3.32
N ARG A 317 -24.07 -7.34 -3.64
CA ARG A 317 -23.37 -6.38 -2.75
C ARG A 317 -24.10 -6.17 -1.43
N ARG A 318 -23.34 -5.75 -0.41
CA ARG A 318 -23.80 -5.46 0.96
C ARG A 318 -24.46 -6.65 1.68
N ARG A 319 -24.07 -7.88 1.32
CA ARG A 319 -24.49 -9.14 1.98
C ARG A 319 -23.34 -9.85 2.72
N GLY A 320 -22.23 -9.16 2.98
CA GLY A 320 -21.06 -9.72 3.65
C GLY A 320 -20.15 -10.60 2.77
N LEU A 321 -20.42 -10.74 1.47
CA LEU A 321 -19.63 -11.62 0.58
C LEU A 321 -18.16 -11.19 0.43
N GLY A 322 -17.88 -9.88 0.41
CA GLY A 322 -16.49 -9.40 0.39
C GLY A 322 -15.71 -9.72 1.66
N THR A 323 -16.39 -9.71 2.82
CA THR A 323 -15.81 -10.15 4.10
C THR A 323 -15.53 -11.64 4.05
N ARG A 324 -16.47 -12.46 3.54
CA ARG A 324 -16.26 -13.90 3.38
C ARG A 324 -15.10 -14.22 2.44
N LEU A 325 -15.00 -13.57 1.28
CA LEU A 325 -13.84 -13.73 0.39
C LEU A 325 -12.51 -13.48 1.10
N GLY A 326 -12.42 -12.37 1.85
CA GLY A 326 -11.21 -12.04 2.58
C GLY A 326 -10.88 -13.06 3.66
N ALA A 327 -11.87 -13.52 4.42
CA ALA A 327 -11.68 -14.54 5.43
C ALA A 327 -11.24 -15.89 4.85
N GLU A 328 -11.87 -16.35 3.76
CA GLU A 328 -11.53 -17.60 3.08
C GLU A 328 -10.12 -17.54 2.47
N MET A 329 -9.74 -16.41 1.86
CA MET A 329 -8.39 -16.20 1.33
C MET A 329 -7.33 -16.16 2.43
N MET A 330 -7.61 -15.56 3.59
CA MET A 330 -6.69 -15.57 4.73
C MET A 330 -6.49 -16.99 5.27
N ALA A 331 -7.56 -17.77 5.39
CA ALA A 331 -7.45 -19.17 5.80
C ALA A 331 -6.65 -20.01 4.78
N TRP A 332 -6.87 -19.80 3.48
CA TRP A 332 -6.04 -20.42 2.43
C TRP A 332 -4.56 -20.01 2.55
N GLY A 333 -4.27 -18.72 2.69
CA GLY A 333 -2.89 -18.25 2.82
C GLY A 333 -2.20 -18.79 4.06
N ALA A 334 -2.89 -18.83 5.20
CA ALA A 334 -2.37 -19.40 6.44
C ALA A 334 -2.08 -20.91 6.29
N ALA A 335 -2.98 -21.66 5.64
CA ALA A 335 -2.76 -23.07 5.33
C ALA A 335 -1.55 -23.30 4.39
N CYS A 336 -1.24 -22.33 3.53
CA CYS A 336 -0.03 -22.31 2.70
C CYS A 336 1.23 -21.79 3.43
N GLY A 337 1.13 -21.45 4.72
CA GLY A 337 2.26 -20.98 5.54
C GLY A 337 2.54 -19.47 5.44
N ALA A 338 1.61 -18.67 4.94
CA ALA A 338 1.75 -17.22 4.97
C ALA A 338 1.71 -16.71 6.43
N ALA A 339 2.72 -15.94 6.83
CA ALA A 339 2.82 -15.35 8.16
C ALA A 339 2.01 -14.05 8.29
N GLN A 340 1.73 -13.38 7.17
CA GLN A 340 0.98 -12.13 7.16
C GLN A 340 0.25 -11.97 5.82
N VAL A 341 -0.92 -11.33 5.85
CA VAL A 341 -1.63 -10.86 4.66
C VAL A 341 -1.52 -9.35 4.54
N TYR A 342 -1.38 -8.85 3.30
CA TYR A 342 -1.36 -7.43 3.00
C TYR A 342 -2.27 -7.08 1.82
N LEU A 343 -2.71 -5.83 1.78
CA LEU A 343 -3.50 -5.28 0.67
C LEU A 343 -3.20 -3.80 0.47
N GLN A 344 -3.61 -3.30 -0.69
CA GLN A 344 -3.55 -1.89 -1.06
C GLN A 344 -4.95 -1.35 -1.34
N VAL A 345 -5.32 -0.25 -0.71
CA VAL A 345 -6.63 0.40 -0.88
C VAL A 345 -6.48 1.91 -1.00
N ILE A 346 -7.19 2.52 -1.95
CA ILE A 346 -7.19 3.98 -2.10
C ILE A 346 -7.82 4.61 -0.84
N ALA A 347 -7.21 5.66 -0.29
CA ALA A 347 -7.62 6.28 0.98
C ALA A 347 -9.05 6.87 0.98
N SER A 348 -9.60 7.16 -0.20
CA SER A 348 -10.99 7.60 -0.40
C SER A 348 -12.01 6.46 -0.36
N ASN A 349 -11.59 5.19 -0.48
CA ASN A 349 -12.48 4.03 -0.45
C ASN A 349 -12.85 3.65 1.00
N LYS A 350 -13.71 4.46 1.63
CA LYS A 350 -14.15 4.26 3.02
C LYS A 350 -14.84 2.91 3.24
N ALA A 351 -15.63 2.44 2.28
CA ALA A 351 -16.32 1.15 2.36
C ALA A 351 -15.32 -0.02 2.39
N GLY A 352 -14.32 -0.02 1.51
CA GLY A 352 -13.25 -1.01 1.51
C GLY A 352 -12.44 -0.98 2.79
N ILE A 353 -12.04 0.21 3.26
CA ILE A 353 -11.29 0.37 4.51
C ILE A 353 -12.07 -0.20 5.71
N GLY A 354 -13.38 0.08 5.81
CA GLY A 354 -14.23 -0.47 6.86
C GLY A 354 -14.32 -2.00 6.82
N LEU A 355 -14.45 -2.58 5.61
CA LEU A 355 -14.42 -4.03 5.42
C LEU A 355 -13.09 -4.63 5.91
N TYR A 356 -11.96 -4.02 5.55
CA TYR A 356 -10.64 -4.54 5.93
C TYR A 356 -10.39 -4.42 7.43
N HIS A 357 -10.85 -3.35 8.09
CA HIS A 357 -10.81 -3.27 9.55
C HIS A 357 -11.62 -4.38 10.23
N ASN A 358 -12.81 -4.72 9.71
CA ASN A 358 -13.61 -5.84 10.23
C ASN A 358 -12.92 -7.20 9.99
N LEU A 359 -12.01 -7.27 9.02
CA LEU A 359 -11.13 -8.43 8.80
C LEU A 359 -9.83 -8.35 9.61
N GLY A 360 -9.73 -7.46 10.60
CA GLY A 360 -8.56 -7.34 11.46
C GLY A 360 -7.34 -6.66 10.80
N PHE A 361 -7.48 -6.11 9.60
CA PHE A 361 -6.40 -5.37 8.99
C PHE A 361 -6.17 -4.04 9.71
N ARG A 362 -4.88 -3.73 9.91
CA ARG A 362 -4.40 -2.45 10.38
C ARG A 362 -3.64 -1.73 9.29
N GLU A 363 -3.74 -0.41 9.29
CA GLU A 363 -2.92 0.40 8.41
C GLU A 363 -1.43 0.25 8.79
N HIS A 364 -0.59 -0.05 7.81
CA HIS A 364 0.86 -0.15 7.93
C HIS A 364 1.52 1.17 7.51
N HIS A 365 1.47 1.47 6.22
CA HIS A 365 2.07 2.66 5.64
C HIS A 365 1.23 3.12 4.45
N ARG A 366 1.56 4.29 3.90
CA ARG A 366 0.91 4.79 2.67
C ARG A 366 1.92 4.93 1.55
N HIS A 367 1.44 4.93 0.32
CA HIS A 367 2.24 5.31 -0.85
C HIS A 367 1.40 6.10 -1.84
N ARG A 368 2.09 6.77 -2.77
CA ARG A 368 1.50 7.38 -3.96
C ARG A 368 2.33 7.00 -5.17
N TYR A 369 1.74 7.13 -6.34
CA TYR A 369 2.49 7.13 -7.58
C TYR A 369 2.67 8.57 -8.06
N ALA A 370 3.85 8.92 -8.55
CA ALA A 370 4.07 10.10 -9.36
C ALA A 370 4.18 9.67 -10.81
N GLU A 371 3.47 10.35 -11.70
CA GLU A 371 3.49 10.09 -13.13
C GLU A 371 3.99 11.35 -13.85
N GLN A 372 4.94 11.17 -14.76
CA GLN A 372 5.41 12.24 -15.61
C GLN A 372 4.30 12.63 -16.60
N ILE A 373 4.01 13.93 -16.64
CA ILE A 373 3.11 14.51 -17.64
C ILE A 373 3.93 14.69 -18.92
N THR A 374 3.64 13.92 -19.95
CA THR A 374 4.15 14.15 -21.30
C THR A 374 3.34 15.27 -21.94
N SER A 375 4.01 16.30 -22.46
CA SER A 375 3.39 17.30 -23.32
C SER A 375 2.90 16.60 -24.60
N GLU A 376 1.62 16.81 -24.97
CA GLU A 376 1.13 16.44 -26.31
C GLU A 376 1.73 17.33 -27.40
#